data_AF-A0A7L2BIN9-F1
#
_entry.id   AF-A0A7L2BIN9-F1
#
_cell.length_a   1.000
_cell.length_b   1.000
_cell.length_c   1.000
_cell.angle_alpha   90.00
_cell.angle_beta   90.00
_cell.angle_gamma   90.00
#
_symmetry.space_group_name_H-M   'P 1'
#
loop_
_entity.id
_entity.type
_entity.pdbx_description
1 polymer ?
#
loop_
_entity_poly.entity_id
_entity_poly.type
_entity_poly.pdbx_seq_one_letter_code
_entity_poly.pdbx_strand_id
1 'polypeptide(L)' 'MPNHSQFGFQDASSSVTEELIDFHNCALMVVPAMSSPVLYLPALILTKNLSSSTGDGQEMELI' A
#
# COMPACT_ATOMS: atom_id res chain seq x y z
N MET A 1 -6.11 -8.40 -26.63
CA MET A 1 -4.77 -7.94 -27.06
C MET A 1 -4.38 -6.73 -26.21
N PRO A 2 -3.13 -6.62 -25.76
CA PRO A 2 -2.71 -5.53 -24.87
C PRO A 2 -2.82 -4.16 -25.53
N ASN A 3 -3.22 -3.16 -24.75
CA ASN A 3 -3.14 -1.75 -25.12
C ASN A 3 -1.84 -1.14 -24.55
N HIS A 4 -1.16 -0.28 -25.33
CA HIS A 4 0.11 0.35 -24.95
C HIS A 4 0.08 1.14 -23.63
N SER A 5 -1.09 1.60 -23.19
CA SER A 5 -1.25 2.35 -21.94
C SER A 5 -1.90 1.55 -20.81
N GLN A 6 -1.99 0.23 -20.95
CA GLN A 6 -2.63 -0.63 -19.95
C GLN A 6 -1.70 -0.86 -18.75
N PHE A 7 -2.17 -0.48 -17.56
CA PHE A 7 -1.43 -0.63 -16.30
C PHE A 7 -1.79 -1.93 -15.54
N GLY A 8 -2.98 -2.48 -15.77
CA GLY A 8 -3.46 -3.72 -15.15
C GLY A 8 -3.29 -4.96 -16.03
N PHE A 9 -3.83 -6.09 -15.56
CA PHE A 9 -3.84 -7.34 -16.34
C PHE A 9 -4.79 -7.25 -17.55
N GLN A 10 -4.51 -8.08 -18.57
CA GLN A 10 -5.41 -8.31 -19.71
C GLN A 10 -6.66 -9.05 -19.26
N ASP A 11 -7.72 -8.99 -20.08
CA ASP A 11 -8.94 -9.74 -19.84
C ASP A 11 -8.65 -11.24 -19.62
N ALA A 12 -9.34 -11.83 -18.66
CA ALA A 12 -9.18 -13.24 -18.35
C ALA A 12 -9.56 -14.09 -19.57
N SER A 13 -8.67 -15.02 -19.95
CA SER A 13 -8.92 -16.00 -21.00
C SER A 13 -9.21 -17.40 -20.45
N SER A 14 -9.15 -17.55 -19.12
CA SER A 14 -9.40 -18.79 -18.38
C SER A 14 -9.92 -18.49 -16.97
N SER A 15 -10.57 -19.47 -16.34
CA SER A 15 -11.06 -19.35 -14.96
C SER A 15 -9.94 -19.08 -13.93
N VAL A 16 -8.76 -19.66 -14.13
CA VAL A 16 -7.60 -19.43 -13.25
C VAL A 16 -7.10 -17.99 -13.35
N THR A 17 -7.10 -17.41 -14.57
CA THR A 17 -6.70 -16.02 -14.75
C THR A 17 -7.70 -15.03 -14.16
N GLU A 18 -8.99 -15.39 -14.09
CA GLU A 18 -10.02 -14.60 -13.42
C GLU A 18 -9.79 -14.57 -11.90
N GLU A 19 -9.58 -15.74 -11.29
CA GLU A 19 -9.29 -15.86 -9.85
C GLU A 19 -8.02 -15.11 -9.45
N LEU A 20 -6.98 -15.14 -10.30
CA LEU A 20 -5.73 -14.40 -10.05
C LEU A 20 -5.93 -12.89 -10.10
N ILE A 21 -6.79 -12.38 -10.99
CA ILE A 21 -7.11 -10.95 -11.07
C ILE A 21 -7.87 -10.50 -9.83
N ASP A 22 -8.80 -11.32 -9.33
CA ASP A 22 -9.54 -11.01 -8.10
C ASP A 22 -8.62 -11.00 -6.89
N PHE A 23 -7.72 -11.97 -6.77
CA PHE A 23 -6.69 -11.98 -5.73
C PHE A 23 -5.77 -10.75 -5.82
N HIS A 24 -5.34 -10.41 -7.03
CA HIS A 24 -4.52 -9.23 -7.27
C HIS A 24 -5.22 -7.95 -6.85
N ASN A 25 -6.52 -7.80 -7.13
CA ASN A 25 -7.28 -6.63 -6.72
C ASN A 25 -7.34 -6.49 -5.19
N CYS A 26 -7.53 -7.59 -4.46
CA CYS A 26 -7.42 -7.58 -3.00
C CYS A 26 -6.01 -7.18 -2.53
N ALA A 27 -4.96 -7.72 -3.16
CA ALA A 27 -3.58 -7.36 -2.81
C ALA A 27 -3.26 -5.89 -3.14
N LEU A 28 -3.74 -5.38 -4.27
CA LEU A 28 -3.61 -3.98 -4.68
C LEU A 28 -4.35 -3.02 -3.78
N MET A 29 -5.35 -3.47 -3.01
CA MET A 29 -5.94 -2.64 -1.95
C MET A 29 -5.01 -2.53 -0.74
N VAL A 30 -4.36 -3.63 -0.36
CA VAL A 30 -3.57 -3.74 0.88
C VAL A 30 -2.17 -3.11 0.74
N VAL A 31 -1.46 -3.39 -0.35
CA VAL A 31 -0.07 -2.89 -0.56
C VAL A 31 0.04 -1.36 -0.47
N PRO A 32 -0.79 -0.55 -1.16
CA PRO A 32 -0.76 0.91 -1.01
C PRO A 32 -1.25 1.36 0.36
N ALA A 33 -2.20 0.66 0.99
CA ALA A 33 -2.67 0.98 2.33
C ALA A 33 -1.58 0.81 3.40
N MET A 34 -0.69 -0.18 3.23
CA MET A 34 0.45 -0.40 4.15
C MET A 34 1.65 0.47 3.82
N SER A 35 1.91 0.76 2.53
CA SER A 35 3.06 1.58 2.12
C SER A 35 2.83 3.09 2.26
N SER A 36 1.58 3.57 2.19
CA SER A 36 1.27 5.00 2.34
C SER A 36 1.63 5.54 3.73
N PRO A 37 1.31 4.89 4.86
CA PRO A 37 1.74 5.32 6.20
C PRO A 37 3.27 5.39 6.34
N VAL A 38 3.99 4.44 5.74
CA VAL A 38 5.47 4.39 5.78
C VAL A 38 6.09 5.62 5.13
N LEU A 39 5.47 6.17 4.08
CA LEU A 39 5.93 7.40 3.44
C LEU A 39 5.34 8.67 4.07
N TYR A 40 4.07 8.60 4.47
CA TYR A 40 3.32 9.73 5.03
C TYR A 40 3.84 10.15 6.41
N LEU A 41 4.14 9.20 7.30
CA LEU A 41 4.58 9.51 8.66
C LEU A 41 5.92 10.27 8.70
N PRO A 42 6.98 9.88 7.97
CA PRO A 42 8.21 10.68 7.88
C PRO A 42 7.97 12.05 7.25
N ALA A 43 7.17 12.12 6.18
CA ALA A 43 6.85 13.41 5.54
C ALA A 43 6.12 14.37 6.51
N LEU A 44 5.23 13.83 7.34
CA LEU A 44 4.52 14.58 8.38
C LEU A 44 5.48 15.10 9.45
N ILE A 45 6.42 14.26 9.91
CA ILE A 45 7.44 14.63 10.91
C ILE A 45 8.34 15.73 10.36
N LEU A 46 8.78 15.62 9.10
CA LEU A 46 9.65 16.64 8.46
C LEU A 46 8.94 17.98 8.25
N THR A 47 7.62 17.97 8.06
CA THR A 47 6.84 19.20 7.80
C THR A 47 6.42 19.90 9.09
N LYS A 48 6.25 19.17 10.20
CA LYS A 48 5.81 19.73 11.48
C LYS A 48 7.01 20.19 12.30
N ASN A 49 6.89 21.34 12.97
CA ASN A 49 7.89 21.82 13.92
C ASN A 49 7.73 21.08 15.26
N LEU A 50 8.21 19.83 15.30
CA LEU A 50 8.17 18.97 16.48
C LEU A 50 9.43 19.20 17.32
N SER A 51 9.25 19.37 18.63
CA SER A 51 10.36 19.36 19.59
C SER A 51 10.70 17.93 19.98
N SER A 52 11.98 17.64 20.27
CA SER A 52 12.38 16.35 20.79
C SER A 52 11.77 16.09 22.17
N SER A 53 11.11 14.95 22.32
CA SER A 53 10.61 14.44 23.59
C SER A 53 10.88 12.94 23.66
N THR A 54 11.05 12.39 24.86
CA THR A 54 11.19 10.95 25.07
C THR A 54 9.82 10.31 24.95
N GLY A 55 9.60 9.54 23.87
CA GLY A 55 8.44 8.67 23.74
C GLY A 55 8.75 7.25 24.21
N ASP A 56 7.76 6.56 24.77
CA ASP A 56 7.87 5.13 25.10
C ASP A 56 7.55 4.29 23.85
N GLY A 57 8.50 3.46 23.44
CA GLY A 57 8.35 2.58 22.28
C GLY A 57 7.43 1.38 22.54
N GLN A 58 7.28 0.96 23.80
CA GLN A 58 6.44 -0.20 24.16
C GLN A 58 4.95 0.11 23.99
N GLU A 59 4.54 1.36 24.18
CA GLU A 59 3.17 1.81 23.91
C GLU A 59 2.82 1.73 22.41
N MET A 60 3.82 1.75 21.51
CA MET A 60 3.64 1.71 20.06
C MET A 60 3.74 0.30 19.45
N GLU A 61 4.31 -0.69 20.15
CA GLU A 61 4.52 -2.05 19.62
C GLU A 61 3.25 -2.91 19.51
N LEU A 62 2.20 -2.57 20.26
CA LEU A 62 0.95 -3.35 20.37
C LEU A 62 -0.22 -2.75 19.58
N ILE A 63 0.00 -1.62 18.90
CA ILE A 63 -1.01 -0.89 18.10
C ILE A 63 -1.02 -1.38 16.66
#